data_AF-A0A1B3SM93-F1
#
_entry.id   AF-A0A1B3SM93-F1
#
_cell.length_a   1.000
_cell.length_b   1.000
_cell.length_c   1.000
_cell.angle_alpha   90.00
_cell.angle_beta   90.00
_cell.angle_gamma   90.00
#
_symmetry.space_group_name_H-M   'P 1'
#
loop_
_entity.id
_entity.type
_entity.pdbx_description
1 polymer ?
#
loop_
_entity_poly.entity_id
_entity_poly.type
_entity_poly.pdbx_seq_one_letter_code
_entity_poly.pdbx_strand_id
1 'polypeptide(L)'
;MQKQIQPIKYEEIIINVVNDFYLNIKSNINNDLIPPEKMQALFNEVNEIKTRDDIEKLGKTFDETFKQWKPINEDEDKKIIIRHIICVLQNAMVVILSVEKNLQKEELPSDSIIGMSGLDILITTAVQALSVKSNELTELYEKLKKEDQSVEIYKNINNHLKTVNQSEAQKAFTNLIQNIIDYCDSYLNCYEILGKENPESWTNQRVSLLVEYMNAFYLFNFFLRLALTYPLQEGMMAKEIYNRIIPPINIY
;
A
#
# COMPACT_ATOMS: atom_id res chain seq x y z
N MET A 1 -12.26 -29.18 -17.22
CA MET A 1 -11.76 -29.23 -15.82
C MET A 1 -10.96 -27.96 -15.60
N GLN A 2 -11.40 -27.08 -14.69
CA GLN A 2 -10.58 -25.92 -14.31
C GLN A 2 -9.32 -26.43 -13.61
N LYS A 3 -8.15 -25.91 -14.00
CA LYS A 3 -6.87 -26.28 -13.39
C LYS A 3 -6.89 -25.79 -11.94
N GLN A 4 -6.79 -26.71 -11.00
CA GLN A 4 -6.56 -26.37 -9.59
C GLN A 4 -5.14 -25.84 -9.45
N ILE A 5 -5.00 -24.79 -8.65
CA ILE A 5 -3.71 -24.16 -8.32
C ILE A 5 -3.41 -24.39 -6.84
N GLN A 6 -2.17 -24.19 -6.41
CA GLN A 6 -1.89 -24.14 -4.98
C GLN A 6 -2.74 -23.04 -4.31
N PRO A 7 -3.39 -23.32 -3.16
CA PRO A 7 -4.26 -22.35 -2.51
C PRO A 7 -3.54 -21.06 -2.13
N ILE A 8 -4.04 -19.92 -2.62
CA ILE A 8 -3.56 -18.60 -2.22
C ILE A 8 -4.43 -18.11 -1.06
N LYS A 9 -3.86 -18.14 0.14
CA LYS A 9 -4.47 -17.61 1.37
C LYS A 9 -4.17 -16.11 1.49
N TYR A 10 -4.83 -15.31 0.67
CA TYR A 10 -4.55 -13.89 0.51
C TYR A 10 -4.61 -13.10 1.83
N GLU A 11 -5.56 -13.40 2.71
CA GLU A 11 -5.68 -12.76 4.02
C GLU A 11 -4.49 -13.07 4.93
N GLU A 12 -4.10 -14.36 5.03
CA GLU A 12 -2.93 -14.77 5.81
C GLU A 12 -1.64 -14.11 5.28
N ILE A 13 -1.49 -14.01 3.96
CA ILE A 13 -0.35 -13.33 3.32
C ILE A 13 -0.28 -11.86 3.74
N ILE A 14 -1.41 -11.14 3.71
CA ILE A 14 -1.45 -9.72 4.10
C ILE A 14 -1.21 -9.55 5.59
N ILE A 15 -1.84 -10.37 6.44
CA ILE A 15 -1.64 -10.35 7.89
C ILE A 15 -0.17 -10.54 8.24
N ASN A 16 0.51 -11.51 7.61
CA ASN A 16 1.93 -11.75 7.87
C ASN A 16 2.79 -10.52 7.52
N VAL A 17 2.51 -9.87 6.39
CA VAL A 17 3.23 -8.64 6.00
C VAL A 17 2.96 -7.50 7.00
N VAL A 18 1.73 -7.34 7.46
CA VAL A 18 1.38 -6.32 8.47
C VAL A 18 2.01 -6.65 9.82
N ASN A 19 2.14 -7.93 10.18
CA ASN A 19 2.83 -8.34 11.39
C ASN A 19 4.32 -7.99 11.36
N ASP A 20 5.03 -8.29 10.27
CA ASP A 20 6.44 -7.93 10.11
C ASP A 20 6.64 -6.40 10.23
N PHE A 21 5.75 -5.65 9.58
CA PHE A 21 5.70 -4.20 9.68
C PHE A 21 5.43 -3.71 11.12
N TYR A 22 4.46 -4.30 11.81
CA TYR A 22 4.11 -3.98 13.19
C TYR A 22 5.27 -4.23 14.15
N LEU A 23 5.96 -5.36 14.02
CA LEU A 23 7.11 -5.71 14.85
C LEU A 23 8.27 -4.72 14.65
N ASN A 24 8.49 -4.28 13.41
CA ASN A 24 9.45 -3.23 13.09
C ASN A 24 9.06 -1.89 13.75
N ILE A 25 7.80 -1.47 13.69
CA ILE A 25 7.32 -0.26 14.37
C ILE A 25 7.51 -0.37 15.88
N LYS A 26 7.01 -1.45 16.49
CA LYS A 26 7.04 -1.65 17.95
C LYS A 26 8.46 -1.57 18.50
N SER A 27 9.44 -2.06 17.74
CA SER A 27 10.84 -2.07 18.13
C SER A 27 11.53 -0.70 18.00
N ASN A 28 11.09 0.13 17.06
CA ASN A 28 11.85 1.32 16.66
C ASN A 28 11.14 2.66 16.91
N ILE A 29 9.82 2.68 17.09
CA ILE A 29 9.05 3.94 17.12
C ILE A 29 9.43 4.88 18.25
N ASN A 30 9.92 4.34 19.36
CA ASN A 30 10.41 5.10 20.51
C ASN A 30 11.77 5.80 20.25
N ASN A 31 12.40 5.59 19.10
CA ASN A 31 13.60 6.33 18.71
C ASN A 31 13.24 7.72 18.15
N ASP A 32 12.03 7.88 17.63
CA ASP A 32 11.61 9.06 16.89
C ASP A 32 10.38 9.76 17.46
N LEU A 33 9.45 8.99 18.03
CA LEU A 33 8.17 9.46 18.51
C LEU A 33 7.90 8.97 19.94
N ILE A 34 7.15 9.77 20.69
CA ILE A 34 6.60 9.42 22.01
C ILE A 34 5.17 8.89 21.76
N PRO A 35 4.93 7.57 21.92
CA PRO A 35 3.60 7.01 21.74
C PRO A 35 2.65 7.49 22.85
N PRO A 36 1.39 7.82 22.53
CA PRO A 36 0.36 8.11 23.52
C PRO A 36 0.08 6.90 24.42
N GLU A 37 -0.41 7.13 25.64
CA GLU A 37 -0.64 6.07 26.64
C GLU A 37 -1.48 4.90 26.10
N LYS A 38 -2.54 5.21 25.34
CA LYS A 38 -3.39 4.20 24.71
C LYS A 38 -2.63 3.32 23.71
N MET A 39 -1.69 3.90 22.96
CA MET A 39 -0.84 3.14 22.04
C MET A 39 0.20 2.32 22.79
N GLN A 40 0.80 2.87 23.86
CA GLN A 40 1.73 2.10 24.71
C GLN A 40 1.04 0.88 25.31
N ALA A 41 -0.19 1.04 25.81
CA ALA A 41 -0.99 -0.07 26.31
C ALA A 41 -1.23 -1.13 25.23
N LEU A 42 -1.58 -0.71 24.01
CA LEU A 42 -1.75 -1.63 22.88
C LEU A 42 -0.45 -2.37 22.53
N PHE A 43 0.69 -1.69 22.47
CA PHE A 43 1.99 -2.33 22.20
C PHE A 43 2.37 -3.35 23.28
N ASN A 44 1.96 -3.14 24.54
CA ASN A 44 2.22 -4.09 25.62
C ASN A 44 1.27 -5.30 25.57
N GLU A 45 0.02 -5.09 25.16
CA GLU A 45 -1.00 -6.15 25.07
C GLU A 45 -0.81 -7.03 23.82
N VAL A 46 -0.55 -6.40 22.68
CA VAL A 46 -0.43 -7.07 21.38
C VAL A 46 1.03 -7.36 21.12
N ASN A 47 1.40 -8.64 21.07
CA ASN A 47 2.78 -9.03 20.74
C ASN A 47 3.02 -9.16 19.24
N GLU A 48 1.98 -9.54 18.51
CA GLU A 48 2.01 -9.86 17.09
C GLU A 48 0.59 -9.69 16.53
N ILE A 49 0.51 -9.41 15.24
CA ILE A 49 -0.73 -9.30 14.47
C ILE A 49 -0.99 -10.67 13.85
N LYS A 50 -2.11 -11.30 14.20
CA LYS A 50 -2.48 -12.64 13.71
C LYS A 50 -3.78 -12.68 12.94
N THR A 51 -4.62 -11.67 13.14
CA THR A 51 -5.97 -11.64 12.62
C THR A 51 -6.27 -10.29 11.99
N ARG A 52 -7.29 -10.27 11.13
CA ARG A 52 -7.88 -9.04 10.62
C ARG A 52 -8.35 -8.11 11.73
N ASP A 53 -8.92 -8.66 12.80
CA ASP A 53 -9.37 -7.90 13.96
C ASP A 53 -8.20 -7.19 14.67
N ASP A 54 -7.01 -7.80 14.69
CA ASP A 54 -5.81 -7.16 15.23
C ASP A 54 -5.40 -5.93 14.37
N ILE A 55 -5.47 -6.04 13.04
CA ILE A 55 -5.21 -4.93 12.12
C ILE A 55 -6.23 -3.81 12.35
N GLU A 56 -7.52 -4.15 12.49
CA GLU A 56 -8.57 -3.17 12.75
C GLU A 56 -8.41 -2.50 14.12
N LYS A 57 -8.11 -3.26 15.17
CA LYS A 57 -7.82 -2.73 16.52
C LYS A 57 -6.62 -1.77 16.49
N LEU A 58 -5.56 -2.14 15.78
CA LEU A 58 -4.38 -1.30 15.61
C LEU A 58 -4.71 -0.02 14.84
N GLY A 59 -5.41 -0.13 13.71
CA GLY A 59 -5.83 1.00 12.88
C GLY A 59 -6.71 1.99 13.64
N LYS A 60 -7.73 1.50 14.36
CA LYS A 60 -8.60 2.33 15.22
C LYS A 60 -7.80 3.06 16.29
N THR A 61 -6.88 2.35 16.95
CA THR A 61 -6.06 2.97 18.00
C THR A 61 -5.14 4.06 17.44
N PHE A 62 -4.57 3.86 16.25
CA PHE A 62 -3.78 4.90 15.58
C PHE A 62 -4.61 6.13 15.22
N ASP A 63 -5.81 5.94 14.69
CA ASP A 63 -6.72 7.04 14.32
C ASP A 63 -7.15 7.86 15.56
N GLU A 64 -7.60 7.19 16.62
CA GLU A 64 -8.02 7.84 17.87
C GLU A 64 -6.89 8.60 18.56
N THR A 65 -5.65 8.14 18.39
CA THR A 65 -4.47 8.73 19.02
C THR A 65 -3.69 9.66 18.09
N PHE A 66 -4.10 9.84 16.83
CA PHE A 66 -3.33 10.53 15.79
C PHE A 66 -2.78 11.89 16.22
N LYS A 67 -3.60 12.72 16.88
CA LYS A 67 -3.22 14.07 17.33
C LYS A 67 -2.34 14.10 18.59
N GLN A 68 -2.20 12.97 19.28
CA GLN A 68 -1.52 12.88 20.58
C GLN A 68 -0.04 12.49 20.43
N TRP A 69 0.36 11.98 19.27
CA TRP A 69 1.75 11.63 18.98
C TRP A 69 2.65 12.86 18.99
N LYS A 70 3.82 12.73 19.64
CA LYS A 70 4.80 13.82 19.75
C LYS A 70 6.18 13.34 19.28
N PRO A 71 6.92 14.15 18.51
CA PRO A 71 8.32 13.85 18.20
C PRO A 71 9.19 14.02 19.45
N ILE A 72 10.24 13.21 19.56
CA ILE A 72 11.18 13.26 20.70
C ILE A 72 12.06 14.51 20.66
N ASN A 73 12.43 14.97 19.47
CA ASN A 73 13.34 16.09 19.22
C ASN A 73 12.63 17.35 18.71
N GLU A 74 11.33 17.50 18.97
CA GLU A 74 10.49 18.61 18.46
C GLU A 74 10.42 18.70 16.93
N ASP A 75 10.95 17.71 16.22
CA ASP A 75 10.93 17.60 14.76
C ASP A 75 9.58 17.06 14.30
N GLU A 76 8.67 17.99 13.99
CA GLU A 76 7.31 17.70 13.57
C GLU A 76 7.23 16.90 12.26
N ASP A 77 8.27 16.93 11.42
CA ASP A 77 8.30 16.17 10.17
C ASP A 77 8.27 14.66 10.43
N LYS A 78 8.78 14.20 11.58
CA LYS A 78 8.69 12.80 12.00
C LYS A 78 7.25 12.28 12.13
N LYS A 79 6.25 13.14 12.23
CA LYS A 79 4.83 12.72 12.21
C LYS A 79 4.41 12.12 10.87
N ILE A 80 5.19 12.28 9.79
CA ILE A 80 4.98 11.56 8.53
C ILE A 80 4.96 10.04 8.73
N ILE A 81 5.74 9.52 9.68
CA ILE A 81 5.77 8.11 10.07
C ILE A 81 4.37 7.60 10.40
N ILE A 82 3.60 8.37 11.18
CA ILE A 82 2.23 8.00 11.56
C ILE A 82 1.33 7.90 10.33
N ARG A 83 1.54 8.74 9.32
CA ARG A 83 0.77 8.66 8.06
C ARG A 83 1.12 7.39 7.28
N HIS A 84 2.40 7.02 7.19
CA HIS A 84 2.79 5.75 6.59
C HIS A 84 2.12 4.56 7.31
N ILE A 85 2.11 4.55 8.64
CA ILE A 85 1.45 3.50 9.43
C ILE A 85 -0.03 3.38 9.11
N ILE A 86 -0.76 4.50 9.14
CA ILE A 86 -2.19 4.51 8.81
C ILE A 86 -2.43 4.01 7.39
N CYS A 87 -1.65 4.48 6.41
CA CYS A 87 -1.80 4.05 5.02
C CYS A 87 -1.52 2.55 4.84
N VAL A 88 -0.53 1.96 5.53
CA VAL A 88 -0.29 0.51 5.47
C VAL A 88 -1.50 -0.26 6.02
N LEU A 89 -1.99 0.12 7.20
CA LEU A 89 -3.10 -0.59 7.86
C LEU A 89 -4.41 -0.47 7.07
N GLN A 90 -4.73 0.74 6.59
CA GLN A 90 -5.92 0.97 5.77
C GLN A 90 -5.87 0.17 4.47
N ASN A 91 -4.74 0.19 3.76
CA ASN A 91 -4.63 -0.51 2.49
C ASN A 91 -4.61 -2.03 2.65
N ALA A 92 -4.03 -2.56 3.73
CA ALA A 92 -4.13 -3.97 4.05
C ALA A 92 -5.60 -4.41 4.15
N MET A 93 -6.41 -3.66 4.92
CA MET A 93 -7.84 -3.93 5.07
C MET A 93 -8.62 -3.77 3.76
N VAL A 94 -8.34 -2.71 3.00
CA VAL A 94 -8.99 -2.48 1.69
C VAL A 94 -8.74 -3.64 0.74
N VAL A 95 -7.51 -4.15 0.65
CA VAL A 95 -7.19 -5.27 -0.25
C VAL A 95 -7.88 -6.56 0.20
N ILE A 96 -7.81 -6.90 1.51
CA ILE A 96 -8.49 -8.09 2.06
C ILE A 96 -9.98 -8.04 1.70
N LEU A 97 -10.66 -6.94 2.04
CA LEU A 97 -12.10 -6.79 1.84
C LEU A 97 -12.48 -6.74 0.36
N SER A 98 -11.66 -6.13 -0.50
CA SER A 98 -11.96 -6.05 -1.94
C SER A 98 -11.90 -7.42 -2.60
N VAL A 99 -10.86 -8.21 -2.30
CA VAL A 99 -10.70 -9.57 -2.82
C VAL A 99 -11.83 -10.46 -2.31
N GLU A 100 -12.08 -10.45 -1.00
CA GLU A 100 -13.14 -11.24 -0.37
C GLU A 100 -14.51 -10.95 -0.99
N LYS A 101 -14.88 -9.66 -1.06
CA LYS A 101 -16.18 -9.23 -1.58
C LYS A 101 -16.36 -9.61 -3.05
N ASN A 102 -15.31 -9.50 -3.86
CA ASN A 102 -15.38 -9.87 -5.27
C ASN A 102 -15.44 -11.39 -5.47
N LEU A 103 -14.77 -12.19 -4.64
CA LEU A 103 -14.91 -13.65 -4.66
C LEU A 103 -16.34 -14.07 -4.28
N GLN A 104 -16.89 -13.48 -3.21
CA GLN A 104 -18.26 -13.75 -2.75
C GLN A 104 -19.30 -13.37 -3.81
N LYS A 105 -19.12 -12.22 -4.49
CA LYS A 105 -20.00 -11.75 -5.55
C LYS A 105 -20.08 -12.73 -6.73
N GLU A 106 -18.98 -13.40 -7.03
CA GLU A 106 -18.87 -14.38 -8.12
C GLU A 106 -19.11 -15.82 -7.63
N GLU A 107 -19.66 -15.98 -6.41
CA GLU A 107 -19.99 -17.27 -5.79
C GLU A 107 -18.80 -18.23 -5.68
N LEU A 108 -17.58 -17.68 -5.53
CA LEU A 108 -16.35 -18.43 -5.34
C LEU A 108 -15.99 -18.57 -3.85
N PRO A 109 -15.24 -19.61 -3.45
CA PRO A 109 -14.72 -19.71 -2.09
C PRO A 109 -13.90 -18.48 -1.70
N SER A 110 -14.25 -17.87 -0.56
CA SER A 110 -13.61 -16.64 -0.09
C SER A 110 -12.46 -16.88 0.88
N ASP A 111 -12.34 -18.05 1.51
CA ASP A 111 -11.26 -18.32 2.48
C ASP A 111 -9.89 -18.47 1.81
N SER A 112 -9.87 -18.94 0.56
CA SER A 112 -8.66 -19.07 -0.25
C SER A 112 -8.98 -19.17 -1.73
N ILE A 113 -8.06 -18.72 -2.58
CA ILE A 113 -8.17 -18.85 -4.03
C ILE A 113 -7.56 -20.20 -4.45
N ILE A 114 -8.39 -21.11 -4.95
CA ILE A 114 -8.00 -22.51 -5.26
C ILE A 114 -8.03 -22.85 -6.76
N GLY A 115 -8.42 -21.90 -7.61
CA GLY A 115 -8.54 -22.13 -9.05
C GLY A 115 -8.39 -20.86 -9.88
N MET A 116 -8.23 -21.04 -11.18
CA MET A 116 -7.99 -19.94 -12.13
C MET A 116 -9.06 -18.86 -12.09
N SER A 117 -10.34 -19.20 -11.93
CA SER A 117 -11.40 -18.19 -11.84
C SER A 117 -11.21 -17.25 -10.63
N GLY A 118 -10.79 -17.77 -9.48
CA GLY A 118 -10.50 -16.91 -8.33
C GLY A 118 -9.23 -16.08 -8.52
N LEU A 119 -8.23 -16.61 -9.26
CA LEU A 119 -7.07 -15.84 -9.67
C LEU A 119 -7.47 -14.69 -10.61
N ASP A 120 -8.35 -14.95 -11.57
CA ASP A 120 -8.89 -13.92 -12.47
C ASP A 120 -9.62 -12.82 -11.69
N ILE A 121 -10.35 -13.17 -10.63
CA ILE A 121 -10.98 -12.20 -9.72
C ILE A 121 -9.94 -11.36 -8.98
N LEU A 122 -8.88 -11.96 -8.45
CA LEU A 122 -7.78 -11.21 -7.82
C LEU A 122 -7.15 -10.21 -8.79
N ILE A 123 -6.79 -10.66 -10.00
CA ILE A 123 -6.17 -9.81 -11.01
C ILE A 123 -7.14 -8.70 -11.46
N THR A 124 -8.42 -9.03 -11.69
CA THR A 124 -9.43 -8.05 -12.08
C THR A 124 -9.64 -7.00 -10.97
N THR A 125 -9.64 -7.43 -9.70
CA THR A 125 -9.72 -6.51 -8.54
C THR A 125 -8.54 -5.54 -8.52
N ALA A 126 -7.32 -6.03 -8.76
CA ALA A 126 -6.13 -5.20 -8.83
C ALA A 126 -6.16 -4.21 -10.02
N VAL A 127 -6.62 -4.64 -11.20
CA VAL A 127 -6.79 -3.77 -12.38
C VAL A 127 -7.81 -2.66 -12.11
N GLN A 128 -8.93 -2.99 -11.46
CA GLN A 128 -9.95 -2.01 -11.08
C GLN A 128 -9.38 -0.99 -10.09
N ALA A 129 -8.67 -1.46 -9.06
CA ALA A 129 -8.03 -0.58 -8.07
C ALA A 129 -7.00 0.36 -8.74
N LEU A 130 -6.15 -0.19 -9.62
CA LEU A 130 -5.18 0.60 -10.39
C LEU A 130 -5.87 1.66 -11.25
N SER A 131 -6.91 1.29 -11.99
CA SER A 131 -7.64 2.22 -12.86
C SER A 131 -8.32 3.34 -12.06
N VAL A 132 -9.00 3.00 -10.97
CA VAL A 132 -9.68 4.00 -10.13
C VAL A 132 -8.67 4.97 -9.52
N LYS A 133 -7.61 4.46 -8.90
CA LYS A 133 -6.59 5.29 -8.26
C LYS A 133 -5.79 6.11 -9.27
N SER A 134 -5.51 5.56 -10.45
CA SER A 134 -4.82 6.30 -11.50
C SER A 134 -5.63 7.50 -11.99
N ASN A 135 -6.96 7.38 -12.10
CA ASN A 135 -7.83 8.50 -12.44
C ASN A 135 -7.89 9.53 -11.31
N GLU A 136 -8.19 9.11 -10.08
CA GLU A 136 -8.28 10.00 -8.90
C GLU A 136 -7.01 10.83 -8.72
N LEU A 137 -5.83 10.19 -8.79
CA LEU A 137 -4.55 10.84 -8.61
C LEU A 137 -4.17 11.76 -9.77
N THR A 138 -4.54 11.40 -11.01
CA THR A 138 -4.32 12.26 -12.18
C THR A 138 -5.16 13.53 -12.06
N GLU A 139 -6.43 13.40 -11.71
CA GLU A 139 -7.33 14.54 -11.51
C GLU A 139 -6.84 15.44 -10.38
N LEU A 140 -6.43 14.86 -9.26
CA LEU A 140 -5.88 15.60 -8.12
C LEU A 140 -4.61 16.37 -8.49
N TYR A 141 -3.67 15.73 -9.21
CA TYR A 141 -2.46 16.38 -9.69
C TYR A 141 -2.78 17.57 -10.61
N GLU A 142 -3.62 17.35 -11.63
CA GLU A 142 -3.95 18.41 -12.59
C GLU A 142 -4.71 19.58 -11.95
N LYS A 143 -5.51 19.30 -10.91
CA LYS A 143 -6.14 20.33 -10.10
C LYS A 143 -5.10 21.13 -9.32
N LEU A 144 -4.28 20.45 -8.51
CA LEU A 144 -3.34 21.11 -7.60
C LEU A 144 -2.20 21.81 -8.35
N LYS A 145 -1.79 21.31 -9.52
CA LYS A 145 -0.79 21.97 -10.37
C LYS A 145 -1.25 23.33 -10.88
N LYS A 146 -2.56 23.53 -11.10
CA LYS A 146 -3.10 24.85 -11.49
C LYS A 146 -3.02 25.85 -10.33
N GLU A 147 -3.07 25.35 -9.10
CA GLU A 147 -3.03 26.14 -7.87
C GLU A 147 -1.58 26.42 -7.43
N ASP A 148 -0.69 25.45 -7.59
CA ASP A 148 0.70 25.49 -7.12
C ASP A 148 1.62 24.75 -8.10
N GLN A 149 2.52 25.48 -8.76
CA GLN A 149 3.47 24.90 -9.72
C GLN A 149 4.55 24.02 -9.05
N SER A 150 4.77 24.16 -7.73
CA SER A 150 5.79 23.37 -7.02
C SER A 150 5.46 21.86 -6.98
N VAL A 151 4.21 21.49 -7.26
CA VAL A 151 3.81 20.08 -7.39
C VAL A 151 4.35 19.41 -8.66
N GLU A 152 4.99 20.14 -9.58
CA GLU A 152 5.60 19.59 -10.79
C GLU A 152 6.64 18.50 -10.50
N ILE A 153 7.17 18.44 -9.28
CA ILE A 153 8.02 17.33 -8.82
C ILE A 153 7.36 15.95 -8.98
N TYR A 154 6.02 15.87 -8.94
CA TYR A 154 5.27 14.61 -9.12
C TYR A 154 4.94 14.29 -10.58
N LYS A 155 5.39 15.11 -11.54
CA LYS A 155 5.04 14.98 -12.96
C LYS A 155 5.29 13.58 -13.53
N ASN A 156 6.40 12.95 -13.15
CA ASN A 156 6.76 11.62 -13.66
C ASN A 156 5.75 10.56 -13.22
N ILE A 157 5.34 10.58 -11.95
CA ILE A 157 4.27 9.70 -11.45
C ILE A 157 2.98 9.98 -12.22
N ASN A 158 2.57 11.24 -12.35
CA ASN A 158 1.34 11.61 -13.07
C ASN A 158 1.36 11.20 -14.55
N ASN A 159 2.49 11.35 -15.24
CA ASN A 159 2.62 10.92 -16.64
C ASN A 159 2.44 9.41 -16.78
N HIS A 160 3.02 8.62 -15.87
CA HIS A 160 2.81 7.18 -15.83
C HIS A 160 1.32 6.82 -15.63
N LEU A 161 0.67 7.45 -14.65
CA LEU A 161 -0.75 7.24 -14.38
C LEU A 161 -1.64 7.59 -15.59
N LYS A 162 -1.31 8.66 -16.34
CA LYS A 162 -1.99 8.98 -17.60
C LYS A 162 -1.83 7.88 -18.64
N THR A 163 -0.64 7.29 -18.77
CA THR A 163 -0.40 6.16 -19.67
C THR A 163 -1.25 4.95 -19.27
N VAL A 164 -1.38 4.68 -17.97
CA VAL A 164 -2.27 3.63 -17.46
C VAL A 164 -3.73 3.93 -17.84
N ASN A 165 -4.21 5.15 -17.60
CA ASN A 165 -5.60 5.55 -17.91
C ASN A 165 -5.93 5.51 -19.42
N GLN A 166 -4.93 5.69 -20.28
CA GLN A 166 -5.08 5.63 -21.73
C GLN A 166 -4.96 4.21 -22.30
N SER A 167 -4.56 3.24 -21.47
CA SER A 167 -4.41 1.85 -21.90
C SER A 167 -5.77 1.17 -22.06
N GLU A 168 -5.94 0.42 -23.15
CA GLU A 168 -7.10 -0.46 -23.29
C GLU A 168 -7.15 -1.48 -22.16
N ALA A 169 -8.34 -1.81 -21.64
CA ALA A 169 -8.50 -2.66 -20.45
C ALA A 169 -7.75 -4.01 -20.55
N GLN A 170 -7.72 -4.62 -21.73
CA GLN A 170 -7.02 -5.89 -21.96
C GLN A 170 -5.48 -5.74 -21.89
N LYS A 171 -4.94 -4.60 -22.36
CA LYS A 171 -3.51 -4.28 -22.21
C LYS A 171 -3.18 -3.92 -20.76
N ALA A 172 -4.06 -3.20 -20.06
CA ALA A 172 -3.90 -2.90 -18.64
C ALA A 172 -3.88 -4.16 -17.77
N PHE A 173 -4.69 -5.16 -18.10
CA PHE A 173 -4.64 -6.50 -17.48
C PHE A 173 -3.30 -7.20 -17.75
N THR A 174 -2.87 -7.21 -19.02
CA THR A 174 -1.60 -7.85 -19.43
C THR A 174 -0.38 -7.19 -18.79
N ASN A 175 -0.42 -5.87 -18.63
CA ASN A 175 0.68 -5.06 -18.10
C ASN A 175 0.50 -4.72 -16.60
N LEU A 176 -0.48 -5.31 -15.90
CA LEU A 176 -0.81 -4.93 -14.52
C LEU A 176 0.43 -4.90 -13.62
N ILE A 177 1.20 -5.99 -13.64
CA ILE A 177 2.41 -6.15 -12.83
C ILE A 177 3.41 -5.05 -13.14
N GLN A 178 3.70 -4.82 -14.42
CA GLN A 178 4.64 -3.79 -14.84
C GLN A 178 4.16 -2.39 -14.46
N ASN A 179 2.88 -2.09 -14.68
CA ASN A 179 2.30 -0.78 -14.33
C ASN A 179 2.39 -0.49 -12.83
N ILE A 180 2.19 -1.51 -11.98
CA ILE A 180 2.35 -1.37 -10.53
C ILE A 180 3.83 -1.19 -10.16
N ILE A 181 4.75 -1.95 -10.76
CA ILE A 181 6.19 -1.82 -10.52
C ILE A 181 6.66 -0.40 -10.90
N ASP A 182 6.33 0.06 -12.10
CA ASP A 182 6.70 1.38 -12.59
C ASP A 182 6.16 2.51 -11.70
N TYR A 183 4.94 2.33 -11.16
CA TYR A 183 4.39 3.25 -10.19
C TYR A 183 5.19 3.25 -8.88
N CYS A 184 5.47 2.08 -8.32
CA CYS A 184 6.24 1.94 -7.09
C CYS A 184 7.63 2.56 -7.22
N ASP A 185 8.32 2.31 -8.32
CA ASP A 185 9.64 2.87 -8.61
C ASP A 185 9.56 4.40 -8.77
N SER A 186 8.56 4.89 -9.50
CA SER A 186 8.34 6.33 -9.67
C SER A 186 8.05 7.03 -8.34
N TYR A 187 7.26 6.39 -7.46
CA TYR A 187 6.98 6.89 -6.12
C TYR A 187 8.24 6.94 -5.26
N LEU A 188 9.01 5.84 -5.18
CA LEU A 188 10.23 5.77 -4.37
C LEU A 188 11.27 6.79 -4.82
N ASN A 189 11.47 6.94 -6.14
CA ASN A 189 12.35 7.96 -6.70
C ASN A 189 11.90 9.37 -6.33
N CYS A 190 10.60 9.66 -6.43
CA CYS A 190 10.05 10.96 -6.05
C CYS A 190 10.21 11.23 -4.54
N TYR A 191 9.97 10.22 -3.71
CA TYR A 191 10.14 10.29 -2.26
C TYR A 191 11.59 10.60 -1.87
N GLU A 192 12.57 9.97 -2.53
CA GLU A 192 13.99 10.24 -2.31
C GLU A 192 14.38 11.67 -2.69
N ILE A 193 13.86 12.19 -3.82
CA ILE A 193 14.09 13.58 -4.23
C ILE A 193 13.51 14.52 -3.18
N LEU A 194 12.26 14.29 -2.76
CA LEU A 194 11.59 15.09 -1.74
C LEU A 194 12.35 15.10 -0.40
N GLY A 195 12.92 13.97 0.01
CA GLY A 195 13.72 13.87 1.24
C GLY A 195 15.02 14.68 1.22
N LYS A 196 15.46 15.17 0.05
CA LYS A 196 16.66 16.01 -0.11
C LYS A 196 16.33 17.49 -0.32
N GLU A 197 15.05 17.83 -0.47
CA GLU A 197 14.60 19.20 -0.69
C GLU A 197 14.60 20.02 0.61
N ASN A 198 14.69 21.35 0.47
CA ASN A 198 14.61 22.26 1.61
C ASN A 198 13.18 22.23 2.22
N PRO A 199 13.04 22.11 3.56
CA PRO A 199 11.76 22.25 4.28
C PRO A 199 10.87 23.42 3.83
N GLU A 200 11.47 24.56 3.47
CA GLU A 200 10.73 25.75 3.01
C GLU A 200 9.96 25.54 1.69
N SER A 201 10.31 24.50 0.93
CA SER A 201 9.65 24.15 -0.33
C SER A 201 8.37 23.33 -0.15
N TRP A 202 8.06 22.90 1.08
CA TRP A 202 6.90 22.04 1.38
C TRP A 202 5.63 22.85 1.52
N THR A 203 4.83 22.88 0.45
CA THR A 203 3.48 23.44 0.47
C THR A 203 2.45 22.40 0.90
N ASN A 204 1.29 22.86 1.39
CA ASN A 204 0.17 21.97 1.73
C ASN A 204 -0.27 21.10 0.54
N GLN A 205 -0.20 21.64 -0.67
CA GLN A 205 -0.51 20.93 -1.91
C GLN A 205 0.48 19.80 -2.18
N ARG A 206 1.79 20.05 -1.99
CA ARG A 206 2.82 19.00 -2.13
C ARG A 206 2.64 17.89 -1.10
N VAL A 207 2.35 18.25 0.15
CA VAL A 207 2.10 17.27 1.22
C VAL A 207 0.84 16.46 0.92
N SER A 208 -0.23 17.11 0.45
CA SER A 208 -1.48 16.44 0.06
C SER A 208 -1.24 15.38 -1.02
N LEU A 209 -0.54 15.74 -2.11
CA LEU A 209 -0.18 14.80 -3.17
C LEU A 209 0.72 13.67 -2.67
N LEU A 210 1.73 13.98 -1.83
CA LEU A 210 2.59 12.97 -1.25
C LEU A 210 1.78 11.91 -0.50
N VAL A 211 0.84 12.34 0.33
CA VAL A 211 0.00 11.45 1.15
C VAL A 211 -0.87 10.55 0.26
N GLU A 212 -1.48 11.10 -0.79
CA GLU A 212 -2.31 10.32 -1.71
C GLU A 212 -1.48 9.34 -2.56
N TYR A 213 -0.29 9.74 -3.01
CA TYR A 213 0.63 8.82 -3.71
C TYR A 213 1.17 7.73 -2.77
N MET A 214 1.51 8.07 -1.54
CA MET A 214 1.90 7.11 -0.51
C MET A 214 0.79 6.11 -0.22
N ASN A 215 -0.47 6.56 -0.18
CA ASN A 215 -1.62 5.69 0.01
C ASN A 215 -1.73 4.67 -1.15
N ALA A 216 -1.69 5.14 -2.40
CA ALA A 216 -1.73 4.26 -3.56
C ALA A 216 -0.50 3.34 -3.68
N PHE A 217 0.68 3.78 -3.24
CA PHE A 217 1.88 2.93 -3.17
C PHE A 217 1.63 1.67 -2.34
N TYR A 218 1.10 1.82 -1.12
CA TYR A 218 0.83 0.66 -0.27
C TYR A 218 -0.29 -0.22 -0.81
N LEU A 219 -1.35 0.37 -1.38
CA LEU A 219 -2.41 -0.38 -2.07
C LEU A 219 -1.84 -1.30 -3.16
N PHE A 220 -1.05 -0.72 -4.05
CA PHE A 220 -0.49 -1.45 -5.19
C PHE A 220 0.58 -2.45 -4.76
N ASN A 221 1.36 -2.15 -3.72
CA ASN A 221 2.32 -3.09 -3.14
C ASN A 221 1.62 -4.36 -2.64
N PHE A 222 0.50 -4.25 -1.92
CA PHE A 222 -0.29 -5.41 -1.49
C PHE A 222 -0.86 -6.20 -2.67
N PHE A 223 -1.43 -5.53 -3.68
CA PHE A 223 -1.92 -6.23 -4.88
C PHE A 223 -0.80 -6.93 -5.65
N LEU A 224 0.37 -6.30 -5.79
CA LEU A 224 1.53 -6.89 -6.44
C LEU A 224 1.98 -8.17 -5.72
N ARG A 225 2.05 -8.13 -4.38
CA ARG A 225 2.38 -9.31 -3.56
C ARG A 225 1.44 -10.46 -3.81
N LEU A 226 0.13 -10.21 -3.81
CA LEU A 226 -0.88 -11.23 -4.06
C LEU A 226 -0.80 -11.77 -5.50
N ALA A 227 -0.71 -10.89 -6.49
CA ALA A 227 -0.66 -11.27 -7.90
C ALA A 227 0.59 -12.12 -8.23
N LEU A 228 1.73 -11.81 -7.60
CA LEU A 228 2.97 -12.58 -7.75
C LEU A 228 3.04 -13.84 -6.88
N THR A 229 2.07 -14.06 -5.98
CA THR A 229 2.04 -15.30 -5.17
C THR A 229 1.79 -16.53 -6.03
N TYR A 230 0.88 -16.44 -7.01
CA TYR A 230 0.62 -17.54 -7.94
C TYR A 230 1.88 -18.02 -8.69
N PRO A 231 2.60 -17.17 -9.45
CA PRO A 231 3.79 -17.62 -10.16
C PRO A 231 4.91 -18.09 -9.21
N LEU A 232 5.00 -17.56 -7.99
CA LEU A 232 5.95 -18.03 -6.99
C LEU A 232 5.63 -19.45 -6.51
N GLN A 233 4.38 -19.71 -6.09
CA GLN A 233 3.96 -21.01 -5.55
C GLN A 233 4.01 -22.14 -6.59
N GLU A 234 3.72 -21.81 -7.85
CA GLU A 234 3.76 -22.76 -8.96
C GLU A 234 5.17 -22.95 -9.56
N GLY A 235 6.21 -22.34 -8.97
CA GLY A 235 7.59 -22.48 -9.44
C GLY A 235 7.88 -21.78 -10.78
N MET A 236 7.02 -20.85 -11.20
CA MET A 236 7.21 -20.03 -12.41
C MET A 236 8.12 -18.81 -12.14
N MET A 237 8.31 -18.48 -10.86
CA MET A 237 9.16 -17.38 -10.39
C MET A 237 10.05 -17.86 -9.25
N ALA A 238 11.34 -17.51 -9.31
CA ALA A 238 12.27 -17.76 -8.21
C ALA A 238 12.03 -16.78 -7.05
N LYS A 239 12.27 -17.23 -5.81
CA LYS A 239 12.05 -16.42 -4.60
C LYS A 239 12.90 -15.15 -4.58
N GLU A 240 14.10 -15.22 -5.14
CA GLU A 240 15.02 -14.08 -5.26
C GLU A 240 14.45 -13.00 -6.19
N ILE A 241 13.76 -13.40 -7.27
CA ILE A 241 13.09 -12.48 -8.19
C ILE A 241 11.90 -11.84 -7.50
N TYR A 242 11.08 -12.64 -6.82
CA TYR A 242 9.94 -12.15 -6.03
C TYR A 242 10.39 -11.07 -5.03
N ASN A 243 11.42 -11.37 -4.23
CA ASN A 243 11.95 -10.45 -3.22
C ASN A 243 12.56 -9.17 -3.81
N ARG A 244 13.03 -9.19 -5.06
CA ARG A 244 13.54 -8.00 -5.75
C ARG A 244 12.43 -7.11 -6.31
N ILE A 245 11.34 -7.73 -6.78
CA ILE A 245 10.22 -7.01 -7.39
C ILE A 245 9.32 -6.37 -6.34
N ILE A 246 9.09 -7.08 -5.23
CA ILE A 246 8.19 -6.61 -4.19
C ILE A 246 8.91 -5.60 -3.30
N PRO A 247 8.49 -4.32 -3.27
CA PRO A 247 9.11 -3.34 -2.39
C PRO A 247 8.84 -3.70 -0.92
N PRO A 248 9.83 -3.66 -0.02
CA PRO A 248 9.62 -3.92 1.39
C PRO A 248 8.67 -2.86 2.00
N ILE A 249 7.80 -3.29 2.91
CA ILE A 249 6.99 -2.38 3.72
C ILE A 249 7.71 -2.23 5.05
N ASN A 250 8.68 -1.32 5.09
CA ASN A 250 9.48 -1.00 6.27
C ASN A 250 9.60 0.53 6.37
N ILE A 251 9.40 1.07 7.58
CA ILE A 251 9.57 2.50 7.86
C ILE A 251 10.97 2.79 8.43
N TYR A 252 11.60 1.83 9.12
CA TYR A 252 12.86 2.01 9.85
C TYR A 252 14.00 1.16 9.27
#